data_AF-A0A4Y2RK89-F1
#
_entry.id   AF-A0A4Y2RK89-F1
#
_cell.length_a   1.000
_cell.length_b   1.000
_cell.length_c   1.000
_cell.angle_alpha   90.00
_cell.angle_beta   90.00
_cell.angle_gamma   90.00
#
_symmetry.space_group_name_H-M   'P 1'
#
loop_
_entity.id
_entity.type
_entity.pdbx_description
1 polymer ?
#
loop_
_entity_poly.entity_id
_entity_poly.type
_entity_poly.pdbx_seq_one_letter_code
_entity_poly.pdbx_strand_id
1 'polypeptide(L)' 'CTATCSRQGFQSRILQCVWYGSSRPAGNACRDQQRPIVMRPCKGPPCQSSERQLH' A
#
# COMPACT_ATOMS: atom_id res chain seq x y z
N CYS A 1 2.68 -4.85 -0.32
CA CYS A 1 4.15 -4.72 -0.33
C CYS A 1 4.67 -5.46 -1.56
N THR A 2 5.58 -4.88 -2.33
CA THR A 2 6.17 -5.52 -3.54
C THR A 2 7.33 -6.44 -3.23
N ALA A 3 7.82 -6.45 -1.98
CA ALA A 3 8.93 -7.30 -1.57
C ALA A 3 8.53 -8.78 -1.61
N THR A 4 9.39 -9.61 -2.20
CA THR A 4 9.41 -11.05 -1.95
C THR A 4 9.92 -11.32 -0.53
N CYS A 5 9.91 -12.59 -0.10
CA CYS A 5 10.30 -12.93 1.26
C CYS A 5 11.71 -12.41 1.64
N SER A 6 11.86 -11.93 2.87
CA SER A 6 13.06 -11.38 3.49
C SER A 6 13.77 -10.25 2.73
N ARG A 7 13.13 -9.65 1.72
CA ARG A 7 13.68 -8.53 0.94
C ARG A 7 13.01 -7.20 1.28
N GLN A 8 13.63 -6.11 0.86
CA GLN A 8 13.01 -4.78 0.91
C GLN A 8 12.16 -4.54 -0.35
N GLY A 9 11.11 -3.74 -0.22
CA GLY A 9 10.28 -3.32 -1.33
C GLY A 9 9.45 -2.09 -0.96
N PHE A 10 8.41 -1.83 -1.75
CA PHE A 10 7.53 -0.69 -1.54
C PHE A 10 6.07 -1.13 -1.43
N GLN A 11 5.29 -0.37 -0.68
CA GLN A 11 3.84 -0.52 -0.63
C GLN A 11 3.20 0.79 -1.06
N SER A 12 2.18 0.70 -1.90
CA SER A 12 1.45 1.83 -2.44
C SER A 12 -0.03 1.74 -2.10
N ARG A 13 -0.71 2.89 -2.08
CA ARG A 13 -2.17 2.98 -2.04
C ARG A 13 -2.68 4.01 -3.02
N ILE A 14 -3.90 3.82 -3.51
CA ILE A 14 -4.61 4.80 -4.34
C ILE A 14 -5.37 5.74 -3.40
N LEU A 15 -5.27 7.05 -3.66
CA LEU A 15 -6.06 8.05 -2.94
C LEU A 15 -7.41 8.22 -3.63
N GLN A 16 -8.47 8.34 -2.83
CA GLN A 16 -9.79 8.71 -3.30
C GLN A 16 -10.08 10.15 -2.86
N CYS A 17 -10.60 10.97 -3.77
CA CYS A 17 -11.06 12.32 -3.46
C CYS A 17 -12.55 12.27 -3.10
N VAL A 18 -12.86 12.28 -1.81
CA VAL A 18 -14.23 12.16 -1.29
C VAL A 18 -14.51 13.24 -0.26
N TRP A 19 -15.79 13.53 -0.05
CA TRP A 19 -16.22 14.43 1.02
C TRP A 19 -15.95 13.83 2.39
N TYR A 20 -15.50 14.66 3.33
CA TYR A 20 -15.27 14.23 4.70
C TYR A 20 -16.53 13.60 5.31
N GLY A 21 -16.38 12.43 5.95
CA GLY A 21 -17.50 11.68 6.52
C GLY A 21 -18.37 10.92 5.51
N SER A 22 -17.94 10.83 4.24
CA SER A 22 -18.70 10.16 3.17
C SER A 22 -17.78 9.42 2.19
N SER A 23 -18.36 8.51 1.41
CA SER A 23 -17.73 7.89 0.23
C SER A 23 -18.06 8.62 -1.08
N ARG A 24 -18.83 9.71 -1.03
CA ARG A 24 -19.24 10.47 -2.22
C ARG A 24 -18.02 11.16 -2.87
N PRO A 25 -17.82 11.02 -4.20
CA PRO A 25 -16.72 11.69 -4.90
C PRO A 25 -16.79 13.22 -4.77
N ALA A 26 -15.66 13.85 -4.49
CA ALA A 26 -15.52 15.31 -4.40
C ALA A 26 -14.98 15.94 -5.70
N GLY A 27 -14.85 15.15 -6.77
CA GLY A 27 -14.39 15.61 -8.08
C GLY A 27 -12.99 16.22 -8.01
N ASN A 28 -12.86 17.48 -8.45
CA ASN A 28 -11.58 18.19 -8.52
C ASN A 28 -11.20 18.93 -7.23
N ALA A 29 -11.98 18.81 -6.14
CA ALA A 29 -11.72 19.55 -4.90
C ALA A 29 -10.33 19.25 -4.28
N CYS A 30 -9.77 18.06 -4.55
CA CYS A 30 -8.45 17.67 -4.06
C CYS A 30 -7.28 18.08 -4.99
N ARG A 31 -7.54 18.73 -6.13
CA ARG A 31 -6.53 18.99 -7.18
C ARG A 31 -5.35 19.82 -6.68
N ASP A 32 -5.63 20.88 -5.94
CA ASP A 32 -4.64 21.84 -5.45
C ASP A 32 -4.28 21.63 -3.96
N GLN A 33 -4.80 20.55 -3.37
CA GLN A 33 -4.47 20.16 -2.01
C GLN A 33 -3.13 19.41 -1.97
N GLN A 34 -2.41 19.51 -0.86
CA GLN A 34 -1.19 18.76 -0.67
C GLN A 34 -1.48 17.25 -0.74
N ARG A 35 -0.86 16.57 -1.71
CA ARG A 35 -1.07 15.13 -1.90
C ARG A 35 -0.39 14.34 -0.77
N PRO A 36 -1.13 13.53 0.01
CA PRO A 36 -0.54 12.64 0.99
C PRO A 36 0.46 11.66 0.37
N ILE A 37 1.41 11.20 1.17
CA ILE A 37 2.36 10.16 0.76
C ILE A 37 1.60 8.87 0.45
N VAL A 38 1.75 8.39 -0.79
CA VAL A 38 1.10 7.17 -1.30
C VAL A 38 2.01 5.95 -1.29
N MET A 39 3.33 6.15 -1.22
CA MET A 39 4.33 5.07 -1.23
C MET A 39 5.14 5.07 0.05
N ARG A 40 5.38 3.89 0.61
CA ARG A 40 6.26 3.69 1.77
C ARG A 40 7.13 2.45 1.58
N PRO A 41 8.35 2.41 2.14
CA PRO A 41 9.14 1.18 2.16
C PRO A 41 8.44 0.11 3.01
N CYS A 42 8.69 -1.16 2.68
CA CYS A 42 8.21 -2.31 3.43
C CYS A 42 9.24 -3.45 3.36
N LYS A 43 9.21 -4.36 4.33
CA LYS A 43 10.03 -5.58 4.34
C LYS A 43 9.11 -6.77 4.10
N GLY A 44 9.51 -7.66 3.20
CA GLY A 44 8.78 -8.89 2.92
C GLY A 44 8.78 -9.84 4.12
N PRO A 45 7.81 -10.77 4.19
CA PRO A 45 7.73 -11.75 5.27
C PRO A 45 8.97 -12.65 5.29
N PRO A 46 9.29 -13.32 6.41
CA PRO A 46 10.35 -14.32 6.43
C PRO A 46 10.16 -15.36 5.33
N CYS A 47 11.26 -15.82 4.71
CA CYS A 47 11.18 -16.94 3.79
C CYS A 47 10.90 -18.19 4.61
N GLN A 48 9.95 -19.02 4.17
CA GLN A 48 9.84 -20.35 4.75
C GLN A 48 11.08 -21.14 4.31
N SER A 49 11.89 -21.61 5.26
CA SER A 49 12.88 -22.63 4.98
C SER A 49 12.14 -23.85 4.43
N SER A 50 12.63 -24.43 3.35
CA SER A 50 12.02 -25.57 2.65
C SER A 50 12.07 -26.85 3.47
N GLU A 51 11.40 -26.89 4.62
CA GLU A 51 11.40 -28.04 5.52
C GLU A 51 10.06 -28.23 6.23
N ARG A 52 8.95 -27.79 5.62
CA ARG A 52 7.59 -28.24 5.96
C ARG A 52 6.66 -28.15 4.74
N GLN A 53 6.90 -29.00 3.75
CA GLN A 53 5.80 -29.50 2.91
C GLN A 53 6.16 -30.88 2.34
N LEU A 54 6.28 -31.85 3.23
CA LEU A 54 6.02 -33.25 2.90
C LEU A 54 4.89 -33.70 3.82
N HIS A 55 3.66 -33.65 3.31
CA HIS A 55 2.53 -34.45 3.75
C HIS A 55 1.86 -34.97 2.48
#